data_AF-A0A3B9RZ13-F1
#
_entry.id   AF-A0A3B9RZ13-F1
#
_cell.length_a   1.000
_cell.length_b   1.000
_cell.length_c   1.000
_cell.angle_alpha   90.00
_cell.angle_beta   90.00
_cell.angle_gamma   90.00
#
_symmetry.space_group_name_H-M   'P 1'
#
loop_
_entity.id
_entity.type
_entity.pdbx_description
1 polymer ?
#
loop_
_entity_poly.entity_id
_entity_poly.type
_entity_poly.pdbx_seq_one_letter_code
_entity_poly.pdbx_strand_id
1 'polypeptide(L)'
;MSFKTNKRLEFHELSKFFEDHLKKQILPFWLKNCVDHDQGGFNNCVNDEGKLVSTEKFLWSQGRALWLFSSLYNDFDGDPKWLEIAKPIARLLIDKGRTPDGDWLFSLNADGSPKKP
;
A
#
# COMPACT_ATOMS: atom_id res chain seq x y z
N MET A 1 -23.34 -40.50 -10.14
CA MET A 1 -22.82 -39.13 -9.98
C MET A 1 -21.61 -39.20 -9.06
N SER A 2 -20.41 -38.95 -9.60
CA SER A 2 -19.17 -38.93 -8.80
C SER A 2 -19.04 -37.55 -8.16
N PHE A 3 -19.02 -37.48 -6.84
CA PHE A 3 -18.71 -36.26 -6.11
C PHE A 3 -17.26 -35.91 -6.42
N LYS A 4 -17.00 -34.75 -7.04
CA LYS A 4 -15.64 -34.22 -7.18
C LYS A 4 -15.09 -34.01 -5.78
N THR A 5 -14.14 -34.84 -5.37
CA THR A 5 -13.35 -34.64 -4.16
C THR A 5 -12.63 -33.31 -4.33
N ASN A 6 -13.05 -32.27 -3.60
CA ASN A 6 -12.28 -31.04 -3.49
C ASN A 6 -10.94 -31.41 -2.85
N LYS A 7 -9.88 -31.48 -3.67
CA LYS A 7 -8.51 -31.72 -3.19
C LYS A 7 -8.18 -30.61 -2.20
N ARG A 8 -7.94 -30.96 -0.93
CA ARG A 8 -7.39 -30.02 0.04
C ARG A 8 -5.93 -29.78 -0.31
N LEU A 9 -5.51 -28.53 -0.28
CA LEU A 9 -4.12 -28.14 -0.48
C LEU A 9 -3.35 -28.35 0.82
N GLU A 10 -2.12 -28.81 0.69
CA GLU A 10 -1.18 -28.89 1.81
C GLU A 10 -0.66 -27.48 2.17
N PHE A 11 -0.19 -27.29 3.41
CA PHE A 11 0.25 -25.96 3.88
C PHE A 11 1.38 -25.38 3.03
N HIS A 12 2.30 -26.21 2.52
CA HIS A 12 3.36 -25.72 1.65
C HIS A 12 2.84 -25.25 0.27
N GLU A 13 1.77 -25.88 -0.25
CA GLU A 13 1.14 -25.48 -1.51
C GLU A 13 0.42 -24.14 -1.32
N LEU A 14 -0.29 -23.97 -0.19
CA LEU A 14 -0.93 -22.71 0.19
C LEU A 14 0.09 -21.58 0.38
N SER A 15 1.16 -21.84 1.13
CA SER A 15 2.22 -20.85 1.35
C SER A 15 2.81 -20.37 0.04
N LYS A 16 3.15 -21.30 -0.87
CA LYS A 16 3.68 -20.96 -2.20
C LYS A 16 2.67 -20.18 -3.02
N PHE A 17 1.39 -20.56 -2.98
CA PHE A 17 0.33 -19.83 -3.68
C PHE A 17 0.23 -18.37 -3.21
N PHE A 18 0.18 -18.13 -1.90
CA PHE A 18 0.08 -16.76 -1.36
C PHE A 18 1.32 -15.92 -1.64
N GLU A 19 2.51 -16.51 -1.52
CA GLU A 19 3.76 -15.82 -1.85
C GLU A 19 3.83 -15.44 -3.34
N ASP A 20 3.49 -16.37 -4.23
CA ASP A 20 3.46 -16.13 -5.66
C ASP A 20 2.40 -15.09 -6.02
N HIS A 21 1.21 -15.16 -5.42
CA HIS A 21 0.14 -14.19 -5.65
C HIS A 21 0.55 -12.79 -5.19
N LEU A 22 1.16 -12.67 -4.00
CA LEU A 22 1.69 -11.42 -3.50
C LEU A 22 2.75 -10.83 -4.46
N LYS A 23 3.77 -11.62 -4.81
CA LYS A 23 4.93 -11.16 -5.60
C LYS A 23 4.60 -10.90 -7.07
N LYS A 24 3.72 -11.71 -7.67
CA LYS A 24 3.50 -11.71 -9.13
C LYS A 24 2.22 -11.00 -9.55
N GLN A 25 1.28 -10.76 -8.63
CA GLN A 25 -0.01 -10.13 -8.95
C GLN A 25 -0.23 -8.86 -8.12
N ILE A 26 -0.23 -8.97 -6.79
CA ILE A 26 -0.60 -7.86 -5.90
C ILE A 26 0.45 -6.75 -5.92
N LEU A 27 1.71 -7.04 -5.57
CA LEU A 27 2.75 -6.01 -5.51
C LEU A 27 2.97 -5.31 -6.86
N PRO A 28 3.10 -6.02 -8.00
CA PRO A 28 3.27 -5.36 -9.30
C PRO A 28 2.16 -4.36 -9.64
N PHE A 29 0.91 -4.67 -9.31
CA PHE A 29 -0.21 -3.77 -9.54
C PHE A 29 -0.09 -2.48 -8.71
N TRP A 30 0.10 -2.59 -7.39
CA TRP A 30 0.16 -1.43 -6.50
C TRP A 30 1.41 -0.58 -6.74
N LEU A 31 2.57 -1.22 -6.97
CA LEU A 31 3.83 -0.51 -7.24
C LEU A 31 3.77 0.30 -8.53
N LYS A 32 3.15 -0.26 -9.57
CA LYS A 32 3.04 0.41 -10.87
C LYS A 32 2.07 1.59 -10.83
N ASN A 33 0.94 1.43 -10.15
CA ASN A 33 -0.20 2.33 -10.33
C ASN A 33 -0.43 3.29 -9.16
N CYS A 34 0.05 2.98 -7.95
CA CYS A 34 -0.41 3.64 -6.72
C CYS A 34 0.69 4.35 -5.93
N VAL A 35 1.97 4.10 -6.21
CA VAL A 35 3.06 4.84 -5.56
C VAL A 35 3.16 6.22 -6.20
N ASP A 36 3.01 7.27 -5.39
CA ASP A 36 3.17 8.64 -5.84
C ASP A 36 4.63 9.08 -5.70
N HIS A 37 5.39 8.93 -6.77
CA HIS A 37 6.80 9.31 -6.80
C HIS A 37 7.04 10.83 -6.89
N ASP A 38 6.03 11.60 -7.32
CA ASP A 38 6.15 13.04 -7.55
C ASP A 38 5.93 13.85 -6.26
N GLN A 39 4.88 13.52 -5.51
CA GLN A 39 4.48 14.22 -4.29
C GLN A 39 4.74 13.41 -3.02
N GLY A 40 5.18 12.15 -3.15
CA GLY A 40 5.20 11.20 -2.06
C GLY A 40 3.79 10.74 -1.67
N GLY A 41 3.71 9.58 -1.02
CA GLY A 41 2.43 9.00 -0.61
C GLY A 41 1.99 7.83 -1.49
N PHE A 42 0.74 7.42 -1.29
CA PHE A 42 0.16 6.24 -1.90
C PHE A 42 -1.30 6.50 -2.31
N ASN A 43 -1.58 6.48 -3.61
CA ASN A 43 -2.89 6.75 -4.19
C ASN A 43 -3.70 5.45 -4.24
N ASN A 44 -4.58 5.25 -3.25
CA ASN A 44 -5.33 3.99 -3.13
C ASN A 44 -6.66 3.97 -3.89
N CYS A 45 -7.07 5.09 -4.49
CA CYS A 45 -8.29 5.20 -5.28
C CYS A 45 -7.96 4.90 -6.74
N VAL A 46 -7.86 3.61 -7.05
CA VAL A 46 -7.53 3.07 -8.37
C VAL A 46 -8.62 2.09 -8.80
N ASN A 47 -8.92 2.04 -10.10
CA ASN A 47 -9.88 1.07 -10.64
C ASN A 47 -9.18 -0.25 -11.05
N ASP A 48 -9.97 -1.22 -11.54
CA ASP A 48 -9.46 -2.55 -11.91
C ASP A 48 -8.44 -2.53 -13.06
N GLU A 49 -8.49 -1.51 -13.93
CA GLU A 49 -7.48 -1.32 -14.99
C GLU A 49 -6.19 -0.65 -14.50
N GLY A 50 -6.11 -0.28 -13.22
CA GLY A 50 -4.95 0.44 -12.67
C GLY A 50 -4.98 1.95 -12.91
N LYS A 51 -6.09 2.51 -13.38
CA LYS A 51 -6.26 3.95 -13.58
C LYS A 51 -6.64 4.62 -12.26
N LEU A 52 -5.91 5.69 -11.91
CA LEU A 52 -6.25 6.52 -10.76
C LEU A 52 -7.61 7.19 -10.94
N VAL A 53 -8.49 7.00 -9.96
CA VAL A 53 -9.80 7.64 -9.83
C VAL A 53 -9.71 8.89 -8.97
N SER A 54 -8.81 8.89 -7.98
CA SER A 54 -8.50 10.06 -7.15
C SER A 54 -7.05 10.03 -6.69
N THR A 55 -6.46 11.21 -6.53
CA THR A 55 -5.13 11.44 -5.96
C THR A 55 -5.20 12.01 -4.54
N GLU A 56 -6.40 12.05 -3.95
CA GLU A 56 -6.58 12.39 -2.54
C GLU A 56 -5.88 11.37 -1.64
N LYS A 57 -5.14 11.86 -0.65
CA LYS A 57 -4.29 11.03 0.21
C LYS A 57 -4.99 10.75 1.52
N PHE A 58 -5.74 9.65 1.56
CA PHE A 58 -6.39 9.17 2.78
C PHE A 58 -5.35 8.64 3.78
N LEU A 59 -5.37 9.16 5.00
CA LEU A 59 -4.31 8.90 5.99
C LEU A 59 -4.26 7.45 6.46
N TRP A 60 -5.39 6.77 6.53
CA TRP A 60 -5.41 5.33 6.81
C TRP A 60 -4.70 4.52 5.73
N SER A 61 -4.89 4.89 4.46
CA SER A 61 -4.21 4.25 3.34
C SER A 61 -2.72 4.54 3.35
N GLN A 62 -2.32 5.79 3.66
CA GLN A 62 -0.91 6.16 3.82
C GLN A 62 -0.25 5.34 4.94
N GLY A 63 -0.88 5.26 6.12
CA GLY A 63 -0.35 4.52 7.25
C GLY A 63 -0.22 3.02 6.97
N ARG A 64 -1.21 2.41 6.31
CA ARG A 64 -1.16 0.99 5.90
C ARG A 64 -0.07 0.73 4.86
N ALA A 65 0.11 1.64 3.90
CA ALA A 65 1.18 1.55 2.92
C ALA A 65 2.57 1.67 3.60
N LEU A 66 2.73 2.65 4.49
CA LEU A 66 3.96 2.81 5.27
C LEU A 66 4.29 1.53 6.06
N TRP A 67 3.32 0.97 6.77
CA TRP A 67 3.48 -0.29 7.49
C TRP A 67 3.87 -1.43 6.54
N LEU A 68 3.13 -1.63 5.45
CA LEU A 68 3.36 -2.71 4.49
C LEU A 68 4.79 -2.68 3.92
N PHE A 69 5.22 -1.52 3.40
CA PHE A 69 6.56 -1.41 2.80
C PHE A 69 7.66 -1.51 3.86
N SER A 70 7.43 -1.02 5.08
CA SER A 70 8.37 -1.22 6.19
C SER A 70 8.50 -2.70 6.56
N SER A 71 7.39 -3.44 6.60
CA SER A 71 7.40 -4.89 6.86
C SER A 71 8.01 -5.70 5.72
N LEU A 72 7.79 -5.33 4.45
CA LEU A 72 8.48 -5.98 3.33
C LEU A 72 10.00 -5.82 3.44
N TYR A 73 10.48 -4.68 3.90
CA TYR A 73 11.90 -4.49 4.17
C TYR A 73 12.39 -5.31 5.37
N ASN A 74 11.74 -5.20 6.52
CA ASN A 74 12.23 -5.78 7.77
C ASN A 74 12.06 -7.31 7.83
N ASP A 75 10.94 -7.82 7.32
CA ASP A 75 10.47 -9.18 7.62
C ASP A 75 10.47 -10.10 6.40
N PHE A 76 10.69 -9.58 5.18
CA PHE A 76 10.52 -10.36 3.95
C PHE A 76 11.82 -10.58 3.17
N ASP A 77 12.33 -9.57 2.48
CA ASP A 77 13.50 -9.74 1.60
C ASP A 77 14.59 -8.68 1.75
N GLY A 78 14.37 -7.64 2.57
CA GLY A 78 15.38 -6.60 2.82
C GLY A 78 15.70 -5.74 1.60
N ASP A 79 14.88 -5.76 0.54
CA ASP A 79 15.16 -5.00 -0.67
C ASP A 79 15.06 -3.48 -0.39
N PRO A 80 16.14 -2.70 -0.61
CA PRO A 80 16.15 -1.26 -0.33
C PRO A 80 15.03 -0.47 -1.03
N LYS A 81 14.49 -0.97 -2.16
CA LYS A 81 13.37 -0.29 -2.86
C LYS A 81 12.17 -0.05 -1.95
N TRP A 82 11.93 -0.92 -0.97
CA TRP A 82 10.83 -0.77 -0.02
C TRP A 82 11.02 0.46 0.87
N LEU A 83 12.24 0.72 1.32
CA LEU A 83 12.56 1.94 2.07
C LEU A 83 12.41 3.19 1.22
N GLU A 84 12.79 3.12 -0.05
CA GLU A 84 12.64 4.26 -0.97
C GLU A 84 11.16 4.63 -1.19
N ILE A 85 10.24 3.67 -1.06
CA ILE A 85 8.79 3.93 -1.08
C ILE A 85 8.28 4.37 0.29
N ALA A 86 8.73 3.74 1.37
CA ALA A 86 8.25 4.01 2.73
C ALA A 86 8.65 5.41 3.23
N LYS A 87 9.88 5.86 2.94
CA LYS A 87 10.43 7.14 3.45
C LYS A 87 9.59 8.36 3.05
N PRO A 88 9.19 8.58 1.78
CA PRO A 88 8.32 9.69 1.40
C PRO A 88 6.95 9.64 2.10
N ILE A 89 6.37 8.44 2.27
CA ILE A 89 5.08 8.27 2.96
C ILE A 89 5.21 8.67 4.44
N ALA A 90 6.29 8.24 5.11
CA ALA A 90 6.56 8.62 6.49
C ALA A 90 6.72 10.14 6.66
N ARG A 91 7.47 10.80 5.77
CA ARG A 91 7.63 12.26 5.77
C ARG A 91 6.28 12.96 5.60
N LEU A 92 5.47 12.54 4.62
CA LEU A 92 4.14 13.09 4.41
C LEU A 92 3.27 13.03 5.69
N LEU A 93 3.26 11.88 6.37
CA LEU A 93 2.49 11.68 7.60
C LEU A 93 3.01 12.52 8.77
N ILE A 94 4.33 12.60 8.96
CA ILE A 94 4.96 13.35 10.05
C ILE A 94 4.76 14.85 9.85
N ASP A 95 4.98 15.33 8.64
CA ASP A 95 5.05 16.76 8.32
C ASP A 95 3.66 17.37 8.08
N LYS A 96 2.73 16.61 7.49
CA LYS A 96 1.45 17.13 7.01
C LYS A 96 0.23 16.36 7.52
N GLY A 97 0.41 15.21 8.16
CA GLY A 97 -0.70 14.32 8.54
C GLY A 97 -1.46 14.71 9.80
N ARG A 98 -1.01 15.73 10.56
CA ARG A 98 -1.59 16.07 11.85
C ARG A 98 -2.05 17.53 11.93
N THR A 99 -3.09 17.77 12.73
CA THR A 99 -3.48 19.10 13.15
C THR A 99 -2.40 19.69 14.08
N PRO A 100 -2.41 21.03 14.32
CA PRO A 100 -1.53 21.64 15.32
C PRO A 100 -1.65 21.02 16.71
N ASP A 101 -2.83 20.50 17.07
CA ASP A 101 -3.11 19.85 18.36
C ASP A 101 -2.63 18.38 18.41
N GLY A 102 -2.16 17.84 17.28
CA GLY A 102 -1.57 16.50 17.17
C GLY A 102 -2.53 15.41 16.70
N ASP A 103 -3.80 15.73 16.44
CA ASP A 103 -4.78 14.79 15.89
C ASP A 103 -4.48 14.44 14.43
N TRP A 104 -4.77 13.20 14.03
CA TRP A 104 -4.62 12.77 12.64
C TRP A 104 -5.74 13.34 11.77
N LEU A 105 -5.37 13.89 10.62
CA LEU A 105 -6.32 14.32 9.61
C LEU A 105 -7.00 13.10 8.95
N PHE A 106 -8.17 13.30 8.35
CA PHE A 106 -8.84 12.25 7.58
C PHE A 106 -8.13 12.00 6.24
N SER A 107 -7.78 13.10 5.55
CA SER A 107 -7.10 13.07 4.26
C SER A 107 -6.35 14.36 3.96
N LEU A 108 -5.47 14.30 2.96
CA LEU A 108 -4.75 15.43 2.39
C LEU A 108 -5.10 15.56 0.91
N ASN A 109 -4.91 16.76 0.35
CA ASN A 109 -4.98 16.97 -1.09
C ASN A 109 -3.84 16.22 -1.81
N ALA A 110 -3.90 16.19 -3.14
CA ALA A 110 -2.92 15.50 -3.98
C ALA A 110 -1.47 16.01 -3.77
N ASP A 111 -1.27 17.29 -3.48
CA ASP A 111 0.03 17.89 -3.16
C ASP A 111 0.46 17.69 -1.68
N GLY A 112 -0.35 16.96 -0.93
CA GLY A 112 -0.18 16.72 0.50
C GLY A 112 -0.61 17.88 1.39
N SER A 113 -1.15 18.98 0.86
CA SER A 113 -1.68 20.06 1.70
C SER A 113 -2.88 19.56 2.54
N PRO A 114 -3.03 20.03 3.80
CA PRO A 114 -4.16 19.66 4.64
C PRO A 114 -5.50 19.96 3.95
N LYS A 115 -6.39 18.98 3.92
CA LYS A 115 -7.77 19.20 3.49
C LYS A 115 -8.51 19.96 4.59
N LYS A 116 -9.11 21.11 4.25
CA LYS A 116 -9.90 21.88 5.22
C LYS A 116 -11.16 21.06 5.58
N PRO A 117 -11.60 21.08 6.86
CA PRO A 117 -12.83 20.42 7.29
C PRO A 117 -14.06 20.87 6.51
#